data_AF-A0A433K1T4-F1
#
_entry.id   AF-A0A433K1T4-F1
#
_cell.length_a   1.000
_cell.length_b   1.000
_cell.length_c   1.000
_cell.angle_alpha   90.00
_cell.angle_beta   90.00
_cell.angle_gamma   90.00
#
_symmetry.space_group_name_H-M   'P 1'
#
loop_
_entity.id
_entity.type
_entity.pdbx_description
1 polymer ?
#
loop_
_entity_poly.entity_id
_entity_poly.type
_entity_poly.pdbx_seq_one_letter_code
_entity_poly.pdbx_strand_id
1 'polypeptide(L)' 'MKQIERIFIIGQPGAGKGLLAKTLAEHLGWRFVDADFGLELTIGRTLGSILGPQGQSAFADCQFEILNSLCTCVFH' A
#
# COMPACT_ATOMS: atom_id res chain seq x y z
N MET A 1 24.78 14.38 -3.73
CA MET A 1 23.88 13.82 -2.68
C MET A 1 22.75 13.10 -3.39
N LYS A 2 22.35 11.89 -2.95
CA LYS A 2 21.29 11.13 -3.62
C LYS A 2 19.93 11.69 -3.19
N GLN A 3 19.08 12.07 -4.14
CA GLN A 3 17.76 12.59 -3.86
C GLN A 3 16.82 11.45 -3.45
N ILE A 4 16.02 11.66 -2.41
CA ILE A 4 14.97 10.70 -2.03
C ILE A 4 13.81 10.89 -3.01
N GLU A 5 13.37 9.81 -3.63
CA GLU A 5 12.29 9.83 -4.63
C GLU A 5 10.99 9.21 -4.10
N ARG A 6 11.07 8.33 -3.09
CA ARG A 6 9.93 7.57 -2.58
C ARG A 6 10.07 7.29 -1.08
N ILE A 7 8.95 7.28 -0.38
CA ILE A 7 8.84 6.90 1.04
C ILE A 7 7.76 5.82 1.16
N PHE A 8 8.10 4.70 1.78
CA PHE A 8 7.15 3.63 2.11
C PHE A 8 6.87 3.65 3.61
N ILE A 9 5.59 3.65 3.98
CA ILE A 9 5.15 3.64 5.39
C ILE A 9 4.57 2.26 5.70
N ILE A 10 5.27 1.51 6.56
CA ILE A 10 4.92 0.14 6.94
C ILE A 10 4.43 0.06 8.39
N GLY A 11 3.61 -0.93 8.71
CA GLY A 11 3.11 -1.16 10.07
C GLY A 11 1.75 -1.85 10.11
N GLN A 12 1.26 -2.13 11.33
CA GLN A 12 0.03 -2.89 11.54
C GLN A 12 -1.22 -2.19 10.97
N PRO A 13 -2.26 -2.94 10.55
CA PRO A 13 -3.58 -2.38 10.25
C PRO A 13 -4.11 -1.55 11.42
N GLY A 14 -4.81 -0.44 11.14
CA GLY A 14 -5.33 0.45 12.18
C GLY A 14 -4.31 1.40 12.84
N ALA A 15 -3.01 1.26 12.57
CA ALA A 15 -1.97 2.13 13.15
C ALA A 15 -1.93 3.57 12.60
N GLY A 16 -2.90 3.97 11.76
CA GLY A 16 -2.97 5.33 11.20
C GLY A 16 -2.02 5.61 10.02
N LYS A 17 -1.44 4.58 9.39
CA LYS A 17 -0.47 4.71 8.29
C LYS A 17 -0.97 5.57 7.12
N GLY A 18 -2.21 5.33 6.67
CA GLY A 18 -2.80 6.08 5.56
C GLY A 18 -2.95 7.57 5.88
N LEU A 19 -3.36 7.89 7.12
CA LEU A 19 -3.44 9.27 7.60
C LEU A 19 -2.05 9.93 7.61
N LEU A 20 -1.05 9.28 8.21
CA LEU A 20 0.32 9.78 8.24
C LEU A 20 0.88 10.00 6.83
N ALA A 21 0.71 9.01 5.94
CA ALA A 21 1.22 9.04 4.58
C ALA A 21 0.60 10.18 3.77
N LYS A 22 -0.71 10.36 3.87
CA LYS A 22 -1.42 11.45 3.21
C LYS A 22 -0.95 12.81 3.72
N THR A 23 -0.92 13.02 5.04
CA THR A 23 -0.46 14.29 5.64
C THR A 23 1.00 14.59 5.29
N LEU A 24 1.87 13.58 5.29
CA LEU A 24 3.27 13.74 4.91
C LEU A 24 3.42 14.13 3.43
N ALA A 25 2.68 13.48 2.53
CA ALA A 25 2.69 13.79 1.11
C ALA A 25 2.23 15.23 0.85
N GLU A 26 1.17 15.69 1.52
CA GLU A 26 0.70 17.08 1.46
C GLU A 26 1.78 18.08 1.91
N HIS A 27 2.47 17.80 3.03
CA HIS A 27 3.54 18.68 3.54
C HIS A 27 4.76 18.75 2.62
N LEU A 28 5.08 17.65 1.94
CA LEU A 28 6.22 17.59 1.02
C LEU A 28 5.87 18.06 -0.40
N GLY A 29 4.60 18.27 -0.73
CA GLY A 29 4.13 18.48 -2.10
C GLY A 29 4.31 17.24 -2.98
N TRP A 30 4.30 16.05 -2.38
CA TRP A 30 4.54 14.78 -3.06
C TRP A 30 3.23 14.07 -3.40
N ARG A 31 3.28 13.16 -4.36
CA ARG A 31 2.14 12.30 -4.69
C ARG A 31 1.94 11.25 -3.60
N PHE A 32 0.74 11.21 -3.02
CA PHE A 32 0.31 10.09 -2.20
C PHE A 32 -0.12 8.91 -3.08
N VAL A 33 0.31 7.70 -2.70
CA VAL A 33 -0.08 6.44 -3.32
C VAL A 33 -0.58 5.50 -2.23
N ASP A 34 -1.81 5.04 -2.37
CA ASP A 34 -2.39 4.01 -1.52
C ASP A 34 -2.08 2.63 -2.13
N ALA A 35 -1.21 1.88 -1.46
CA ALA A 35 -0.83 0.53 -1.89
C ALA A 35 -1.92 -0.51 -1.56
N ASP A 36 -2.91 -0.17 -0.72
CA ASP A 36 -3.97 -1.07 -0.27
C ASP A 36 -5.24 -0.96 -1.15
N PHE A 37 -5.39 0.11 -1.94
CA PHE A 37 -6.62 0.44 -2.68
C PHE A 37 -7.05 -0.62 -3.73
N GLY A 38 -6.10 -1.43 -4.23
CA GLY A 38 -6.41 -2.55 -5.15
C GLY A 38 -7.03 -3.78 -4.47
N LEU A 39 -6.83 -3.92 -3.16
CA LEU A 39 -7.24 -5.10 -2.39
C LEU A 39 -8.69 -5.00 -1.93
N GLU A 40 -9.18 -3.79 -1.62
CA GLU A 40 -10.56 -3.57 -1.15
C GLU A 40 -11.60 -3.68 -2.27
N LEU A 41 -11.28 -3.22 -3.49
CA LEU A 41 -12.19 -3.31 -4.64
C LEU A 41 -12.30 -4.75 -5.20
N THR A 42 -11.24 -5.56 -5.06
CA THR A 42 -11.23 -6.96 -5.48
C THR A 42 -11.90 -7.87 -4.44
N ILE A 43 -11.85 -7.49 -3.17
CA ILE A 43 -12.31 -8.27 -2.03
C ILE A 43 -13.31 -7.42 -1.25
N GLY A 44 -14.48 -7.20 -1.84
CA GLY A 44 -15.59 -6.48 -1.21
C GLY A 44 -16.14 -7.23 0.00
N ARG A 45 -15.45 -7.12 1.14
CA ARG A 45 -15.83 -7.41 2.54
C ARG A 45 -14.54 -7.51 3.34
N THR A 46 -14.54 -6.95 4.55
CA THR A 46 -13.42 -6.95 5.51
C THR A 46 -12.55 -8.21 5.40
N LEU A 47 -11.30 -8.03 4.96
CA LEU A 47 -10.26 -9.06 4.76
C LEU A 47 -10.27 -10.17 5.83
N GLY A 48 -10.48 -9.80 7.10
CA GLY A 48 -10.53 -10.75 8.22
C GLY A 48 -11.70 -11.75 8.22
N SER A 49 -12.76 -11.51 7.43
CA SER A 49 -13.94 -12.39 7.36
C SER A 49 -13.93 -13.37 6.19
N ILE A 50 -13.04 -13.19 5.20
CA ILE A 50 -13.03 -13.96 3.95
C ILE A 50 -11.80 -14.88 3.82
N LEU A 51 -10.66 -14.51 4.39
CA LEU A 51 -9.43 -15.26 4.16
C LEU A 51 -9.38 -16.53 5.03
N GLY A 52 -9.89 -17.63 4.48
CA GLY A 52 -9.43 -18.98 4.88
C GLY A 52 -7.94 -19.18 4.53
N PRO A 53 -7.35 -20.37 4.79
CA PRO A 53 -5.91 -20.62 4.61
C PRO A 53 -5.36 -20.25 3.22
N GLN A 54 -6.17 -20.42 2.16
CA GLN A 54 -5.79 -20.09 0.78
C GLN A 54 -5.90 -18.58 0.47
N GLY A 55 -6.77 -17.87 1.18
CA GLY A 55 -6.94 -16.43 1.00
C GLY A 55 -5.73 -15.63 1.49
N GLN A 56 -5.07 -16.08 2.57
CA GLN A 56 -3.94 -15.35 3.13
C GLN A 56 -2.70 -15.39 2.22
N SER A 57 -2.48 -16.51 1.51
CA SER A 57 -1.43 -16.60 0.48
C SER A 57 -1.74 -15.70 -0.70
N ALA A 58 -2.95 -15.81 -1.27
CA ALA A 58 -3.35 -14.98 -2.40
C ALA A 58 -3.30 -13.47 -2.08
N PHE A 59 -3.60 -13.10 -0.84
CA PHE A 59 -3.46 -11.73 -0.34
C PHE A 59 -1.99 -11.28 -0.28
N ALA A 60 -1.09 -12.14 0.19
CA ALA A 60 0.34 -11.85 0.23
C ALA A 60 0.92 -11.70 -1.18
N ASP A 61 0.51 -12.57 -2.11
CA ASP A 61 0.95 -12.53 -3.51
C ASP A 61 0.48 -11.24 -4.20
N CYS A 62 -0.79 -10.84 -4.01
CA CYS A 62 -1.33 -9.60 -4.57
C CYS A 62 -0.62 -8.36 -4.00
N GLN A 63 -0.35 -8.32 -2.69
CA GLN A 63 0.44 -7.24 -2.10
C GLN A 63 1.86 -7.18 -2.69
N PHE A 64 2.49 -8.33 -2.90
CA PHE A 64 3.82 -8.40 -3.49
C PHE A 64 3.83 -7.82 -4.92
N GLU A 65 2.86 -8.18 -5.75
CA GLU A 65 2.73 -7.65 -7.12
C GLU A 65 2.55 -6.13 -7.16
N ILE A 66 1.68 -5.58 -6.31
CA ILE A 66 1.45 -4.13 -6.21
C ILE A 66 2.74 -3.42 -5.78
N LEU A 67 3.41 -3.90 -4.72
CA LEU A 67 4.65 -3.31 -4.24
C LEU A 67 5.76 -3.40 -5.28
N ASN A 68 5.88 -4.52 -5.98
CA ASN A 68 6.87 -4.69 -7.04
C ASN A 68 6.62 -3.70 -8.19
N SER A 69 5.36 -3.48 -8.58
CA SER A 69 5.00 -2.45 -9.56
C SER A 69 5.40 -1.05 -9.09
N LEU A 70 5.12 -0.68 -7.83
CA LEU A 70 5.46 0.65 -7.30
C LEU A 70 6.98 0.88 -7.17
N CYS A 71 7.75 -0.18 -6.91
CA CYS A 71 9.21 -0.12 -6.85
C CYS A 71 9.86 0.01 -8.24
N THR A 72 9.25 -0.57 -9.27
CA THR A 72 9.82 -0.62 -10.63
C THR A 72 9.29 0.48 -11.54
N CYS A 73 8.07 0.99 -11.31
CA CYS A 73 7.53 2.11 -12.06
C CYS A 73 8.18 3.43 -11.64
N VAL A 74 8.91 4.05 -12.57
CA VAL A 74 9.27 5.46 -12.51
C VAL A 74 8.08 6.24 -13.03
N PHE A 75 7.29 6.83 -12.13
CA PHE A 75 6.28 7.81 -12.54
C PHE A 75 7.05 9.05 -13.02
N HIS A 76 7.03 9.26 -14.34
CA HIS A 76 7.64 10.41 -14.99
C HIS A 76 6.83 11.69 -14.75
#